data_AF-A0A1X7TNR0-F1
#
_entry.id   AF-A0A1X7TNR0-F1
#
_cell.length_a   1.000
_cell.length_b   1.000
_cell.length_c   1.000
_cell.angle_alpha   90.00
_cell.angle_beta   90.00
_cell.angle_gamma   90.00
#
_symmetry.space_group_name_H-M   'P 1'
#
loop_
_entity.id
_entity.type
_entity.pdbx_description
1 polymer ?
#
loop_
_entity_poly.entity_id
_entity_poly.type
_entity_poly.pdbx_seq_one_letter_code
_entity_poly.pdbx_strand_id
1 'polypeptide(L)'
;VNVVAGKFCFETIISYNYSVLDVNECSEGLSNCSQSCFNTLGSYNCICYAGFILSNDAWSHKSRYQMSACKSTLNGGCSDLCNNIHVIGSFYCSCDTDYSFTTDKYTLDITAL
;
A
#
# COMPACT_ATOMS: atom_id res chain seq x y z
N VAL A 1 45.53 34.07 6.26
CA VAL A 1 45.40 32.99 7.25
C VAL A 1 44.79 33.59 8.51
N ASN A 2 43.78 32.90 9.06
CA ASN A 2 43.06 33.12 10.32
C ASN A 2 41.88 34.12 10.32
N VAL A 3 40.67 33.55 10.34
CA VAL A 3 39.51 34.10 11.06
C VAL A 3 39.29 33.17 12.26
N VAL A 4 39.17 33.74 13.46
CA VAL A 4 39.11 33.03 14.74
C VAL A 4 37.68 33.01 15.30
N ALA A 5 37.22 31.77 15.51
CA ALA A 5 36.47 31.18 16.62
C ALA A 5 35.21 31.82 17.25
N GLY A 6 34.17 30.97 17.33
CA GLY A 6 33.03 31.02 18.25
C GLY A 6 31.72 30.88 17.49
N LYS A 7 30.91 29.81 17.61
CA LYS A 7 30.53 29.09 18.83
C LYS A 7 29.83 27.78 18.42
N PHE A 8 30.37 26.63 18.84
CA PHE A 8 29.69 25.33 18.74
C PHE A 8 28.64 25.22 19.85
N CYS A 9 27.43 24.75 19.51
CA CYS A 9 26.47 24.23 20.47
C CYS A 9 26.04 22.83 19.99
N PHE A 10 26.73 21.80 20.46
CA PHE A 10 26.19 20.44 20.57
C PHE A 10 25.55 20.33 21.95
N GLU A 11 24.25 20.60 22.10
CA GLU A 11 23.47 20.12 23.25
C GLU A 11 22.01 19.91 22.85
N THR A 12 21.72 18.76 22.27
CA THR A 12 20.62 17.87 22.71
C THR A 12 20.89 16.51 22.07
N ILE A 13 21.27 15.53 22.88
CA ILE A 13 21.33 14.13 22.45
C ILE A 13 19.87 13.67 22.28
N ILE A 14 19.36 13.73 21.05
CA ILE A 14 18.36 12.79 20.57
C ILE A 14 19.07 11.99 19.47
N SER A 15 19.00 10.67 19.58
CA SER A 15 19.70 9.70 18.76
C SER A 15 19.70 10.02 17.26
N TYR A 16 20.73 9.55 16.58
CA TYR A 16 20.98 9.54 15.14
C TYR A 16 21.95 10.61 14.65
N ASN A 17 23.11 10.11 14.23
CA ASN A 17 24.22 10.79 13.60
C ASN A 17 23.76 11.35 12.24
N TYR A 18 23.02 12.45 12.28
CA TYR A 18 22.48 13.10 11.09
C TYR A 18 23.47 14.17 10.63
N SER A 19 23.82 14.10 9.35
CA SER A 19 24.47 15.16 8.54
C SER A 19 26.00 15.33 8.60
N VAL A 20 26.76 14.40 7.99
CA VAL A 20 27.94 14.81 7.18
C VAL A 20 28.10 13.99 5.89
N LEU A 21 27.65 12.74 5.87
CA LEU A 21 27.44 11.97 4.63
C LEU A 21 26.17 11.14 4.79
N ASP A 22 25.09 11.60 4.18
CA ASP A 22 23.93 10.74 3.92
C ASP A 22 24.38 9.60 3.00
N VAL A 23 24.09 8.36 3.38
CA VAL A 23 24.37 7.21 2.52
C VAL A 23 23.19 7.08 1.57
N ASN A 24 23.45 7.13 0.26
CA ASN A 24 22.39 6.96 -0.71
C ASN A 24 22.14 5.47 -0.97
N GLU A 25 21.20 4.87 -0.25
CA GLU A 25 20.93 3.44 -0.34
C GLU A 25 20.42 3.03 -1.74
N CYS A 26 19.83 3.96 -2.49
CA CYS A 26 19.41 3.71 -3.87
C CYS A 26 20.61 3.58 -4.83
N SER A 27 21.63 4.44 -4.69
CA SER A 27 22.82 4.41 -5.54
C SER A 27 23.79 3.31 -5.18
N GLU A 28 23.84 2.92 -3.91
CA GLU A 28 24.68 1.83 -3.42
C GLU A 28 24.03 0.44 -3.61
N GLY A 29 22.78 0.39 -4.08
CA GLY A 29 22.04 -0.86 -4.25
C GLY A 29 21.68 -1.53 -2.92
N LEU A 30 21.69 -0.75 -1.83
CA LEU A 30 21.33 -1.19 -0.48
C LEU A 30 19.82 -1.07 -0.22
N SER A 31 19.08 -0.40 -1.10
CA SER A 31 17.62 -0.37 -1.03
C SER A 31 17.04 -1.74 -1.34
N ASN A 32 16.15 -2.24 -0.49
CA ASN A 32 15.41 -3.47 -0.78
C ASN A 32 14.15 -3.24 -1.64
N CYS A 33 14.04 -2.08 -2.30
CA CYS A 33 12.89 -1.74 -3.11
C CYS A 33 12.79 -2.68 -4.31
N SER A 34 11.64 -3.35 -4.47
CA SER A 34 11.40 -4.23 -5.63
C SER A 34 11.11 -3.46 -6.93
N GLN A 35 11.00 -2.13 -6.87
CA GLN A 35 10.78 -1.23 -8.01
C GLN A 35 11.73 -0.04 -7.92
N SER A 36 11.22 1.20 -7.97
CA SER A 36 12.04 2.41 -7.89
C SER A 36 12.37 2.76 -6.44
N CYS A 37 13.54 3.36 -6.24
CA CYS A 37 14.00 3.88 -4.95
C CYS A 37 14.21 5.39 -5.04
N PHE A 38 13.86 6.11 -3.97
CA PHE A 38 14.08 7.54 -3.81
C PHE A 38 14.80 7.83 -2.50
N ASN A 39 16.01 8.37 -2.62
CA ASN A 39 16.84 8.70 -1.47
C ASN A 39 16.28 9.90 -0.71
N THR A 40 16.32 9.84 0.61
CA THR A 40 15.95 10.93 1.51
C THR A 40 17.04 11.12 2.56
N LEU A 41 17.11 12.28 3.20
CA LEU A 41 18.14 12.45 4.22
C LEU A 41 17.88 11.49 5.40
N GLY A 42 18.84 10.60 5.65
CA GLY A 42 18.82 9.58 6.70
C GLY A 42 18.01 8.33 6.38
N SER A 43 17.46 8.17 5.16
CA SER A 43 16.67 6.99 4.77
C SER A 43 16.34 6.96 3.26
N TYR A 44 15.45 6.07 2.84
CA TYR A 44 14.93 6.04 1.48
C TYR A 44 13.46 5.63 1.45
N ASN A 45 12.77 5.96 0.36
CA ASN A 45 11.41 5.54 0.08
C ASN A 45 11.36 4.69 -1.19
N CYS A 46 10.55 3.65 -1.18
CA CYS A 46 10.23 2.88 -2.38
C CYS A 46 9.07 3.52 -3.14
N ILE A 47 9.24 3.72 -4.44
CA ILE A 47 8.24 4.34 -5.33
C ILE A 47 7.55 3.26 -6.17
N CYS A 48 6.22 3.27 -6.11
CA CYS A 48 5.35 2.41 -6.91
C CYS A 48 5.18 2.92 -8.35
N TYR A 49 5.32 2.02 -9.32
CA TYR A 49 4.84 2.26 -10.68
C TYR A 49 3.32 2.34 -10.72
N ALA A 50 2.80 2.93 -11.81
CA ALA A 50 1.37 3.03 -12.04
C ALA A 50 0.71 1.65 -11.96
N GLY A 51 -0.28 1.53 -11.07
CA GLY A 51 -1.00 0.27 -10.87
C GLY A 51 -0.44 -0.63 -9.78
N PHE A 52 0.57 -0.20 -9.02
CA PHE A 52 1.11 -0.91 -7.87
C PHE A 52 0.90 -0.14 -6.56
N ILE A 53 0.96 -0.85 -5.44
CA ILE A 53 0.98 -0.30 -4.08
C ILE A 53 2.04 -1.01 -3.24
N LEU A 54 2.54 -0.33 -2.21
CA LEU A 54 3.46 -0.91 -1.25
C LEU A 54 2.81 -2.12 -0.54
N SER A 55 3.59 -3.19 -0.40
CA SER A 55 3.27 -4.31 0.46
C SER A 55 3.49 -3.93 1.93
N ASN A 56 3.05 -4.79 2.85
CA ASN A 56 3.14 -4.56 4.29
C ASN A 56 4.58 -4.60 4.81
N ASP A 57 5.49 -5.21 4.04
CA ASP A 57 6.93 -5.19 4.33
C ASP A 57 7.55 -3.80 4.06
N ALA A 58 6.86 -2.90 3.35
CA ALA A 58 7.29 -1.56 2.93
C ALA A 58 8.35 -1.50 1.80
N TRP A 59 8.77 -2.63 1.23
CA TRP A 59 9.83 -2.66 0.20
C TRP A 59 9.35 -3.37 -1.08
N SER A 60 8.44 -4.34 -0.93
CA SER A 60 7.82 -5.07 -2.03
C SER A 60 6.63 -4.30 -2.59
N HIS A 61 6.37 -4.46 -3.89
CA HIS A 61 5.25 -3.83 -4.58
C HIS A 61 4.23 -4.88 -5.02
N LYS A 62 2.97 -4.72 -4.63
CA LYS A 62 1.86 -5.57 -5.06
C LYS A 62 1.04 -4.87 -6.13
N SER A 63 0.68 -5.62 -7.18
CA SER A 63 -0.18 -5.10 -8.24
C SER A 63 -1.57 -4.81 -7.68
N ARG A 64 -2.08 -3.59 -7.90
CA ARG A 64 -3.48 -3.25 -7.67
C ARG A 64 -4.41 -4.11 -8.52
N TYR A 65 -3.93 -4.56 -9.68
CA TYR A 65 -4.68 -5.42 -10.59
C TYR A 65 -4.77 -6.88 -10.09
N GLN A 66 -3.95 -7.28 -9.13
CA GLN A 66 -4.08 -8.56 -8.42
C GLN A 66 -4.87 -8.44 -7.11
N MET A 67 -5.30 -7.24 -6.74
CA MET A 67 -6.21 -7.07 -5.62
C MET A 67 -7.59 -7.53 -6.07
N SER A 68 -7.96 -8.73 -5.64
CA SER A 68 -9.30 -9.26 -5.80
C SER A 68 -10.30 -8.21 -5.28
N ALA A 69 -11.30 -7.81 -6.07
CA ALA A 69 -12.14 -6.67 -5.72
C ALA A 69 -12.90 -6.86 -4.39
N CYS A 70 -13.14 -8.11 -3.98
CA CYS A 70 -13.67 -8.46 -2.65
C CYS A 70 -12.77 -8.08 -1.46
N LYS A 71 -11.46 -7.88 -1.71
CA LYS A 71 -10.49 -7.43 -0.70
C LYS A 71 -10.28 -5.92 -0.71
N SER A 72 -10.88 -5.19 -1.65
CA SER A 72 -10.65 -3.76 -1.81
C SER A 72 -11.36 -2.91 -0.74
N THR A 73 -12.57 -3.29 -0.34
CA THR A 73 -13.41 -2.53 0.59
C THR A 73 -14.35 -3.51 1.29
N LEU A 74 -14.11 -3.89 2.55
CA LEU A 74 -15.02 -4.69 3.40
C LEU A 74 -15.97 -5.64 2.61
N ASN A 75 -15.46 -6.77 2.09
CA ASN A 75 -16.21 -7.71 1.24
C ASN A 75 -16.65 -7.15 -0.14
N GLY A 76 -15.84 -6.28 -0.75
CA GLY A 76 -16.19 -5.58 -1.99
C GLY A 76 -17.42 -4.66 -1.88
N GLY A 77 -17.93 -4.39 -0.67
CA GLY A 77 -19.21 -3.70 -0.44
C GLY A 77 -20.45 -4.61 -0.54
N CYS A 78 -20.28 -5.93 -0.64
CA CYS A 78 -21.39 -6.88 -0.62
C CYS A 78 -21.91 -7.10 0.81
N SER A 79 -23.25 -7.25 0.96
CA SER A 79 -23.88 -7.57 2.24
C SER A 79 -23.51 -8.97 2.75
N ASP A 80 -23.48 -9.97 1.85
CA ASP A 80 -23.27 -11.38 2.20
C ASP A 80 -21.96 -11.94 1.61
N LEU A 81 -22.00 -12.54 0.42
CA LEU A 81 -20.81 -13.13 -0.21
C LEU A 81 -20.33 -12.26 -1.38
N CYS A 82 -19.02 -12.06 -1.47
CA CYS A 82 -18.38 -11.46 -2.62
C CYS A 82 -17.56 -12.50 -3.39
N ASN A 83 -17.84 -12.64 -4.68
CA ASN A 83 -17.14 -13.56 -5.57
C ASN A 83 -16.27 -12.79 -6.56
N ASN A 84 -14.99 -13.11 -6.58
CA ASN A 84 -14.09 -12.57 -7.58
C ASN A 84 -14.33 -13.25 -8.92
N ILE A 85 -14.22 -12.50 -10.01
CA ILE A 85 -14.20 -13.07 -11.35
C ILE A 85 -12.80 -12.96 -11.95
N HIS A 86 -12.54 -13.71 -13.02
CA HIS A 86 -11.24 -13.71 -13.69
C HIS A 86 -10.86 -12.35 -14.29
N VAL A 87 -11.83 -11.43 -14.40
CA VAL A 87 -11.60 -10.05 -14.83
C VAL A 87 -11.11 -9.21 -13.66
N ILE A 88 -9.92 -8.64 -13.83
CA ILE A 88 -9.23 -7.76 -12.89
C ILE A 88 -10.15 -6.62 -12.40
N GLY A 89 -10.26 -6.45 -11.08
CA GLY A 89 -11.08 -5.39 -10.47
C GLY A 89 -12.59 -5.62 -10.53
N SER A 90 -13.05 -6.71 -11.15
CA SER A 90 -14.45 -7.06 -11.22
C SER A 90 -14.81 -8.16 -10.22
N PHE A 91 -16.04 -8.10 -9.73
CA PHE A 91 -16.63 -9.05 -8.80
C PHE A 91 -18.14 -9.04 -8.94
N TYR A 92 -18.81 -9.99 -8.28
CA TYR A 92 -20.25 -9.94 -8.08
C TYR A 92 -20.60 -10.39 -6.66
N CYS A 93 -21.70 -9.88 -6.13
CA CYS A 93 -22.23 -10.31 -4.85
C CYS A 93 -23.16 -11.53 -5.03
N SER A 94 -23.15 -12.46 -4.09
CA SER A 94 -24.11 -13.57 -3.99
C SER A 94 -24.53 -13.78 -2.54
N CYS A 95 -25.57 -14.59 -2.32
CA CYS A 95 -26.06 -14.97 -0.99
C CYS A 95 -25.84 -16.48 -0.77
N ASP A 96 -25.69 -16.91 0.48
CA ASP A 96 -25.38 -18.31 0.87
C ASP A 96 -26.64 -19.17 1.07
N THR A 97 -27.79 -18.75 0.51
CA THR A 97 -29.12 -19.24 0.90
C THR A 97 -30.01 -19.51 -0.31
N ASP A 98 -30.95 -20.44 -0.15
CA ASP A 98 -31.97 -20.87 -1.12
C ASP A 98 -32.99 -19.79 -1.54
N TYR A 99 -32.71 -18.50 -1.30
CA TYR A 99 -33.57 -17.40 -1.71
C TYR A 99 -33.27 -16.96 -3.14
N SER A 100 -34.33 -16.63 -3.87
CA SER A 100 -34.24 -16.10 -5.22
C SER A 100 -34.35 -14.58 -5.22
N PHE A 101 -33.61 -13.93 -6.12
CA PHE A 101 -33.77 -12.50 -6.37
C PHE A 101 -35.15 -12.23 -6.97
N THR A 102 -35.75 -11.09 -6.62
CA THR A 102 -36.84 -10.54 -7.42
C THR A 102 -36.36 -10.23 -8.84
N THR A 103 -37.28 -9.99 -9.78
CA THR A 103 -36.98 -9.73 -11.21
C THR A 103 -36.03 -8.56 -11.46
N ASP A 104 -35.81 -7.69 -10.47
CA ASP A 104 -34.87 -6.56 -10.52
C ASP A 104 -33.41 -6.96 -10.20
N LYS A 105 -33.13 -8.17 -9.70
CA LYS A 105 -31.79 -8.67 -9.29
C LYS A 105 -31.12 -7.92 -8.14
N TYR A 106 -31.83 -7.01 -7.48
CA TYR A 106 -31.30 -6.19 -6.39
C TYR A 106 -32.05 -6.38 -5.08
N THR A 107 -33.28 -6.89 -5.12
CA THR A 107 -34.09 -7.13 -3.92
C THR A 107 -34.26 -8.65 -3.67
N LEU A 108 -34.25 -9.05 -2.40
CA LEU A 108 -34.44 -10.45 -1.98
C LEU A 108 -35.93 -10.75 -1.81
N ASP A 109 -36.42 -11.82 -2.45
CA ASP A 109 -37.78 -12.33 -2.21
C ASP A 109 -37.76 -13.32 -1.05
N ILE A 110 -38.18 -12.84 0.13
CA ILE A 110 -38.29 -13.63 1.36
C ILE A 110 -39.60 -14.44 1.45
N THR A 111 -40.45 -14.40 0.41
CA THR A 111 -41.76 -15.08 0.39
C THR A 111 -41.84 -16.28 -0.53
N ALA A 112 -40.77 -16.59 -1.27
CA ALA A 112 -40.69 -17.77 -2.14
C ALA A 112 -40.39 -19.06 -1.33
N LEU A 113 -41.38 -19.53 -0.56
CA LEU A 113 -41.49 -20.91 -0.08
C LEU A 113 -42.80 -21.52 -0.59
#